data_AF-A0A3D5RTM4-F1
#
_entry.id   AF-A0A3D5RTM4-F1
#
_cell.length_a   1.000
_cell.length_b   1.000
_cell.length_c   1.000
_cell.angle_alpha   90.00
_cell.angle_beta   90.00
_cell.angle_gamma   90.00
#
_symmetry.space_group_name_H-M   'P 1'
#
loop_
_entity.id
_entity.type
_entity.pdbx_description
1 polymer ?
#
loop_
_entity_poly.entity_id
_entity_poly.type
_entity_poly.pdbx_seq_one_letter_code
_entity_poly.pdbx_strand_id
1 'polypeptide(L)'
;MSIEGGGPVPARFLTEYFLADHKTKNVLYIIDSFSFYSEKWNEVRIDDPELLARAPFDWSLIQTLWEFPSTRGLIPGYLTGFYKINNQKRFAPDLSDSELSKFTRTYRTNKRVDERRMAFLYPEQKSTETFDKYLSELNHLAIALAERNINLIAIKTPLPERVLTKLPGEDEFDMKIQSVLQASGFELHDFTTVSNEDAFFYDTDHLNKEGVINFMDKHLGDLLRIKR
;
A
#
# COMPACT_ATOMS: atom_id res chain seq x y z
N MET A 1 -10.56 -0.54 9.22
CA MET A 1 -9.45 0.44 9.16
C MET A 1 -8.86 0.35 7.78
N SER A 2 -8.73 1.47 7.08
CA SER A 2 -8.17 1.55 5.73
C SER A 2 -7.24 2.76 5.64
N ILE A 3 -6.18 2.64 4.86
CA ILE A 3 -5.22 3.71 4.58
C ILE A 3 -5.02 3.73 3.07
N GLU A 4 -5.16 4.90 2.44
CA GLU A 4 -4.82 5.06 1.03
C GLU A 4 -3.31 5.19 0.85
N GLY A 5 -2.64 4.23 0.24
CA GLY A 5 -1.20 4.32 0.01
C GLY A 5 -0.37 4.16 1.28
N GLY A 6 0.70 3.39 1.17
CA GLY A 6 1.58 3.05 2.27
C GLY A 6 2.60 2.01 1.81
N GLY A 7 3.70 1.93 2.54
CA GLY A 7 4.76 0.97 2.31
C GLY A 7 4.63 -0.28 3.18
N PRO A 8 5.74 -1.03 3.31
CA PRO A 8 5.73 -2.30 4.02
C PRO A 8 5.39 -2.18 5.51
N VAL A 9 5.70 -1.05 6.16
CA VAL A 9 5.38 -0.84 7.58
C VAL A 9 3.85 -0.79 7.82
N PRO A 10 3.07 0.09 7.15
CA PRO A 10 1.62 0.05 7.22
C PRO A 10 1.02 -1.30 6.83
N ALA A 11 1.58 -1.97 5.81
CA ALA A 11 1.11 -3.27 5.37
C ALA A 11 1.26 -4.34 6.47
N ARG A 12 2.42 -4.37 7.14
CA ARG A 12 2.65 -5.26 8.30
C ARG A 12 1.71 -4.93 9.44
N PHE A 13 1.62 -3.66 9.82
CA PHE A 13 0.74 -3.19 10.90
C PHE A 13 -0.72 -3.63 10.70
N LEU A 14 -1.28 -3.36 9.52
CA LEU A 14 -2.68 -3.71 9.21
C LEU A 14 -2.89 -5.23 9.15
N THR A 15 -1.90 -5.97 8.64
CA THR A 15 -1.95 -7.43 8.57
C THR A 15 -1.91 -8.06 9.95
N GLU A 16 -1.00 -7.61 10.82
CA GLU A 16 -0.89 -8.11 12.20
C GLU A 16 -2.15 -7.79 13.01
N TYR A 17 -2.68 -6.56 12.89
CA TYR A 17 -3.93 -6.18 13.52
C TYR A 17 -5.10 -7.05 13.02
N PHE A 18 -5.22 -7.26 11.71
CA PHE A 18 -6.27 -8.12 11.14
C PHE A 18 -6.16 -9.56 11.67
N LEU A 19 -4.96 -10.14 11.66
CA LEU A 19 -4.70 -11.52 12.05
C LEU A 19 -4.80 -11.77 13.57
N ALA A 20 -4.85 -10.71 14.40
CA ALA A 20 -5.09 -10.86 15.83
C ALA A 20 -6.43 -11.55 16.11
N ASP A 21 -7.46 -11.22 15.34
CA ASP A 21 -8.84 -11.73 15.55
C ASP A 21 -9.45 -12.40 14.31
N HIS A 22 -8.77 -12.38 13.16
CA HIS A 22 -9.27 -12.93 11.90
C HIS A 22 -8.32 -13.97 11.30
N LYS A 23 -8.88 -14.81 10.42
CA LYS A 23 -8.12 -15.77 9.63
C LYS A 23 -8.32 -15.48 8.15
N THR A 24 -7.25 -15.63 7.39
CA THR A 24 -7.29 -15.60 5.93
C THR A 24 -6.36 -16.67 5.37
N LYS A 25 -6.58 -17.03 4.11
CA LYS A 25 -5.67 -17.87 3.33
C LYS A 25 -4.72 -17.05 2.48
N ASN A 26 -5.11 -15.82 2.12
CA ASN A 26 -4.37 -14.99 1.19
C ASN A 26 -4.30 -13.55 1.70
N VAL A 27 -3.17 -12.90 1.42
CA VAL A 27 -2.97 -11.45 1.56
C VAL A 27 -2.53 -10.93 0.20
N LEU A 28 -3.27 -9.96 -0.36
CA LEU A 28 -2.84 -9.21 -1.54
C LEU A 28 -2.06 -7.99 -1.08
N TYR A 29 -0.84 -7.84 -1.56
CA TYR A 29 0.01 -6.68 -1.28
C TYR A 29 0.44 -6.01 -2.59
N ILE A 30 0.19 -4.72 -2.69
CA ILE A 30 0.60 -3.89 -3.82
C ILE A 30 1.94 -3.26 -3.46
N ILE A 31 2.93 -3.47 -4.32
CA ILE A 31 4.31 -3.01 -4.15
C ILE A 31 4.53 -1.78 -5.04
N ASP A 32 4.86 -0.67 -4.39
CA ASP A 32 5.27 0.56 -5.04
C ASP A 32 6.70 0.92 -4.64
N SER A 33 7.60 1.14 -5.60
CA SER A 33 9.02 1.32 -5.28
C SER A 33 9.31 2.55 -4.44
N PHE A 34 8.55 3.64 -4.62
CA PHE A 34 8.72 4.87 -3.83
C PHE A 34 8.57 4.63 -2.33
N SER A 35 7.75 3.66 -1.91
CA SER A 35 7.48 3.43 -0.50
C SER A 35 8.67 2.80 0.22
N PHE A 36 9.64 2.25 -0.51
CA PHE A 36 10.86 1.69 0.07
C PHE A 36 11.97 2.73 0.23
N TYR A 37 11.79 3.96 -0.27
CA TYR A 37 12.80 5.01 -0.16
C TYR A 37 12.41 6.13 0.81
N SER A 38 11.27 6.04 1.50
CA SER A 38 10.81 7.14 2.35
C SER A 38 9.98 6.72 3.56
N GLU A 39 10.29 7.33 4.71
CA GLU A 39 9.51 7.19 5.94
C GLU A 39 8.12 7.81 5.84
N LYS A 40 7.93 8.75 4.90
CA LYS A 40 6.64 9.38 4.60
C LYS A 40 5.56 8.34 4.32
N TRP A 41 5.92 7.26 3.64
CA TRP A 41 5.00 6.19 3.25
C TRP A 41 4.94 5.06 4.28
N ASN A 42 5.73 5.14 5.36
CA ASN A 42 5.86 4.09 6.36
C ASN A 42 5.45 4.61 7.75
N GLU A 43 6.41 4.96 8.59
CA GLU A 43 6.18 5.37 9.98
C GLU A 43 5.27 6.59 10.07
N VAL A 44 5.53 7.61 9.24
CA VAL A 44 4.71 8.83 9.20
C VAL A 44 3.27 8.51 8.79
N ARG A 45 3.08 7.46 7.97
CA ARG A 45 1.77 7.08 7.47
C ARG A 45 0.91 6.38 8.53
N ILE A 46 1.52 5.62 9.44
CA ILE A 46 0.81 4.96 10.54
C ILE A 46 0.75 5.79 11.82
N ASP A 47 1.58 6.84 11.95
CA ASP A 47 1.50 7.83 13.03
C ASP A 47 0.42 8.91 12.78
N ASP A 48 -0.48 8.70 11.81
CA ASP A 48 -1.59 9.61 11.52
C ASP A 48 -2.79 9.31 12.44
N PRO A 49 -3.23 10.25 13.30
CA PRO A 49 -4.41 10.06 14.14
C PRO A 49 -5.70 9.78 13.36
N GLU A 50 -5.79 10.21 12.10
CA GLU A 50 -6.95 9.91 11.23
C GLU A 50 -7.14 8.40 11.05
N LEU A 51 -6.07 7.60 11.12
CA LEU A 51 -6.11 6.14 11.11
C LEU A 51 -7.06 5.57 12.16
N LEU A 52 -7.08 6.20 13.34
CA LEU A 52 -7.81 5.72 14.52
C LEU A 52 -9.16 6.40 14.68
N ALA A 53 -9.45 7.44 13.89
CA ALA A 53 -10.65 8.25 14.03
C ALA A 53 -11.94 7.42 13.89
N ARG A 54 -11.90 6.33 13.10
CA ARG A 54 -13.04 5.41 12.88
C ARG A 54 -12.84 4.01 13.50
N ALA A 55 -11.64 3.64 13.93
CA ALA A 55 -11.35 2.31 14.47
C ALA A 55 -12.07 2.08 15.81
N PRO A 56 -12.94 1.06 15.99
CA PRO A 56 -13.64 0.82 17.26
C PRO A 56 -12.67 0.63 18.42
N PHE A 57 -13.13 0.77 19.67
CA PHE A 57 -12.28 0.42 20.81
C PHE A 57 -12.06 -1.09 20.83
N ASP A 58 -10.80 -1.48 20.71
CA ASP A 58 -10.34 -2.83 20.48
C ASP A 58 -8.97 -3.02 21.15
N TRP A 59 -8.86 -4.08 21.94
CA TRP A 59 -7.65 -4.41 22.68
C TRP A 59 -6.52 -4.88 21.76
N SER A 60 -6.85 -5.67 20.74
CA SER A 60 -5.88 -6.14 19.74
C SER A 60 -5.21 -4.96 19.07
N LEU A 61 -5.97 -3.90 18.76
CA LEU A 61 -5.42 -2.67 18.19
C LEU A 61 -4.47 -1.95 19.16
N ILE A 62 -4.74 -1.93 20.47
CA ILE A 62 -3.82 -1.34 21.46
C ILE A 62 -2.49 -2.10 21.47
N GLN A 63 -2.56 -3.43 21.44
CA GLN A 63 -1.38 -4.28 21.41
C GLN A 63 -0.56 -4.04 20.14
N THR A 64 -1.19 -4.02 18.97
CA THR A 64 -0.50 -3.70 17.71
C THR A 64 0.09 -2.29 17.73
N LEU A 65 -0.63 -1.27 18.21
CA LEU A 65 -0.08 0.08 18.36
C LEU A 65 1.15 0.15 19.28
N TRP A 66 1.24 -0.75 20.26
CA TRP A 66 2.39 -0.83 21.16
C TRP A 66 3.59 -1.53 20.52
N GLU A 67 3.35 -2.53 19.69
CA GLU A 67 4.37 -3.29 18.96
C GLU A 67 5.12 -2.43 17.95
N PHE A 68 4.46 -1.43 17.36
CA PHE A 68 5.06 -0.49 16.41
C PHE A 68 5.49 0.81 17.12
N PRO A 69 6.79 1.10 17.25
CA PRO A 69 7.26 2.25 18.02
C PRO A 69 6.72 3.60 17.53
N SER A 70 6.56 3.77 16.21
CA SER A 70 6.05 5.02 15.61
C SER A 70 4.60 5.31 15.97
N THR A 71 3.80 4.32 16.36
CA THR A 71 2.37 4.51 16.67
C THR A 71 2.09 4.70 18.16
N ARG A 72 3.10 4.56 19.03
CA ARG A 72 2.90 4.63 20.49
C ARG A 72 2.38 5.99 20.95
N GLY A 73 2.70 7.06 20.22
CA GLY A 73 2.17 8.41 20.45
C GLY A 73 0.65 8.50 20.27
N LEU A 74 0.05 7.59 19.49
CA LEU A 74 -1.39 7.56 19.25
C LEU A 74 -2.19 6.89 20.37
N ILE A 75 -1.54 6.05 21.19
CA ILE A 75 -2.22 5.23 22.21
C ILE A 75 -3.04 6.08 23.21
N PRO A 76 -2.51 7.18 23.79
CA PRO A 76 -3.30 8.00 24.70
C PRO A 76 -4.55 8.58 24.04
N GLY A 77 -4.44 9.08 22.80
CA GLY A 77 -5.58 9.65 22.06
C GLY A 77 -6.62 8.61 21.65
N TYR A 78 -6.19 7.38 21.39
CA TYR A 78 -7.08 6.25 21.12
C TYR A 78 -7.81 5.77 22.36
N LEU A 79 -7.10 5.56 23.49
CA LEU A 79 -7.67 5.11 24.76
C LEU A 79 -8.70 6.09 25.32
N THR A 80 -8.42 7.39 25.20
CA THR A 80 -9.33 8.45 25.67
C THR A 80 -10.48 8.73 24.70
N GLY A 81 -10.44 8.17 23.48
CA GLY A 81 -11.39 8.48 22.41
C GLY A 81 -11.23 9.90 21.84
N PHE A 82 -10.15 10.62 22.16
CA PHE A 82 -9.92 12.00 21.75
C PHE A 82 -10.02 12.19 20.23
N TYR A 83 -9.38 11.30 19.45
CA TYR A 83 -9.41 11.35 17.99
C TYR A 83 -10.81 11.12 17.40
N LYS A 84 -11.64 10.34 18.09
CA LYS A 84 -13.02 10.04 17.67
C LYS A 84 -13.95 11.21 17.95
N ILE A 85 -13.83 11.80 19.15
CA ILE A 85 -14.68 12.90 19.59
C ILE A 85 -14.42 14.15 18.75
N ASN A 86 -13.15 14.42 18.44
CA ASN A 86 -12.74 15.60 17.68
C ASN A 86 -12.81 15.42 16.15
N ASN A 87 -13.20 14.24 15.66
CA ASN A 87 -13.41 14.03 14.23
C ASN A 87 -14.73 14.68 13.78
N GLN A 88 -14.64 15.82 13.09
CA GLN A 88 -15.79 16.52 12.52
C GLN A 88 -16.52 15.70 11.45
N LYS A 89 -15.84 14.73 10.81
CA LYS A 89 -16.36 13.86 9.76
C LYS A 89 -16.82 12.49 10.29
N ARG A 90 -16.97 12.30 11.61
CA ARG A 90 -17.27 10.99 12.22
C ARG A 90 -18.55 10.30 11.72
N PHE A 91 -19.49 11.06 11.16
CA PHE A 91 -20.73 10.55 10.57
C PHE A 91 -20.76 10.60 9.04
N ALA A 92 -19.72 11.15 8.41
CA ALA A 92 -19.60 11.13 6.95
C ALA A 92 -19.29 9.69 6.48
N PRO A 93 -19.72 9.31 5.26
CA PRO A 93 -19.32 8.05 4.65
C PRO A 93 -17.79 7.88 4.61
N ASP A 94 -17.35 6.62 4.65
CA ASP A 94 -15.96 6.24 4.48
C ASP A 94 -15.67 6.03 3.00
N LEU A 95 -15.58 7.14 2.27
CA LEU A 95 -15.27 7.19 0.85
C LEU A 95 -14.16 8.20 0.66
N SER A 96 -13.19 7.86 -0.19
CA SER A 96 -12.14 8.83 -0.53
C SER A 96 -12.61 9.83 -1.56
N ASP A 97 -11.95 10.99 -1.59
CA ASP A 97 -12.20 12.02 -2.62
C ASP A 97 -11.98 11.44 -4.04
N SER A 98 -11.07 10.47 -4.17
CA SER A 98 -10.78 9.72 -5.40
C SER A 98 -12.00 8.95 -5.88
N GLU A 99 -12.58 8.15 -4.99
CA GLU A 99 -13.76 7.32 -5.27
C GLU A 99 -14.96 8.19 -5.65
N LEU A 100 -15.13 9.32 -4.95
CA LEU A 100 -16.27 10.21 -5.16
C LEU A 100 -16.21 11.01 -6.47
N SER A 101 -15.02 11.44 -6.89
CA SER A 101 -14.90 12.49 -7.92
C SER A 101 -14.00 12.16 -9.10
N LYS A 102 -13.13 11.15 -8.99
CA LYS A 102 -12.09 10.87 -10.00
C LYS A 102 -12.25 9.53 -10.69
N PHE A 103 -12.86 8.54 -10.04
CA PHE A 103 -12.83 7.16 -10.52
C PHE A 103 -13.43 6.95 -11.92
N THR A 104 -14.36 7.78 -12.36
CA THR A 104 -14.95 7.72 -13.71
C THR A 104 -14.25 8.63 -14.73
N ARG A 105 -13.20 9.35 -14.34
CA ARG A 105 -12.49 10.29 -15.21
C ARG A 105 -11.42 9.57 -16.02
N THR A 106 -11.21 10.05 -17.24
CA THR A 106 -10.02 9.74 -18.02
C THR A 106 -8.99 10.86 -17.86
N TYR A 107 -7.75 10.50 -17.56
CA TYR A 107 -6.67 11.46 -17.42
C TYR A 107 -6.35 12.09 -18.77
N ARG A 108 -6.09 13.41 -18.74
CA ARG A 108 -5.54 14.12 -19.89
C ARG A 108 -4.08 14.40 -19.59
N THR A 109 -3.20 13.77 -20.36
CA THR A 109 -1.77 13.76 -20.15
C THR A 109 -1.20 15.16 -19.97
N ASN A 110 -0.46 15.35 -18.87
CA ASN A 110 0.16 16.61 -18.51
C ASN A 110 1.51 16.37 -17.83
N LYS A 111 2.59 16.66 -18.57
CA LYS A 111 3.98 16.42 -18.13
C LYS A 111 4.30 17.07 -16.78
N ARG A 112 3.83 18.30 -16.54
CA ARG A 112 4.09 19.03 -15.29
C ARG A 112 3.39 18.41 -14.09
N VAL A 113 2.22 17.82 -14.30
CA VAL A 113 1.48 17.11 -13.23
C VAL A 113 2.19 15.81 -12.92
N ASP A 114 2.60 15.06 -13.94
CA ASP A 114 3.34 13.81 -13.76
C ASP A 114 4.68 14.06 -13.04
N GLU A 115 5.43 15.11 -13.42
CA GLU A 115 6.66 15.52 -12.73
C GLU A 115 6.45 15.87 -11.25
N ARG A 116 5.39 16.64 -10.94
CA ARG A 116 5.05 16.97 -9.56
C ARG A 116 4.66 15.73 -8.76
N ARG A 117 3.95 14.79 -9.38
CA ARG A 117 3.60 13.52 -8.73
C ARG A 117 4.85 12.72 -8.42
N MET A 118 5.78 12.57 -9.36
CA MET A 118 7.03 11.85 -9.12
C MET A 118 7.86 12.50 -8.01
N ALA A 119 7.97 13.83 -8.00
CA ALA A 119 8.65 14.58 -6.93
C ALA A 119 7.94 14.47 -5.56
N PHE A 120 6.63 14.23 -5.54
CA PHE A 120 5.88 14.00 -4.31
C PHE A 120 6.05 12.56 -3.78
N LEU A 121 6.16 11.59 -4.68
CA LEU A 121 6.29 10.17 -4.35
C LEU A 121 7.70 9.83 -3.88
N TYR A 122 8.70 10.22 -4.66
CA TYR A 122 10.09 9.87 -4.39
C TYR A 122 10.80 10.96 -3.58
N PRO A 123 11.69 10.59 -2.66
CA PRO A 123 12.59 11.56 -2.05
C PRO A 123 13.55 12.13 -3.11
N GLU A 124 14.10 13.32 -2.84
CA GLU A 124 15.12 13.92 -3.72
C GLU A 124 16.37 13.04 -3.84
N GLN A 125 16.70 12.30 -2.77
CA GLN A 125 17.84 11.37 -2.73
C GLN A 125 17.36 10.01 -2.19
N LYS A 126 17.63 8.94 -2.95
CA LYS A 126 17.38 7.56 -2.52
C LYS A 126 18.52 7.13 -1.59
N SER A 127 18.16 6.58 -0.43
CA SER A 127 19.11 6.02 0.54
C SER A 127 19.03 4.50 0.53
N THR A 128 20.18 3.82 0.41
CA THR A 128 20.28 2.37 0.52
C THR A 128 19.91 1.89 1.93
N GLU A 129 20.28 2.64 2.97
CA GLU A 129 19.92 2.30 4.35
C GLU A 129 18.39 2.32 4.55
N THR A 130 17.72 3.35 4.02
CA THR A 130 16.25 3.45 4.07
C THR A 130 15.60 2.32 3.28
N PHE A 131 16.17 1.99 2.11
CA PHE A 131 15.72 0.87 1.29
C PHE A 131 15.85 -0.47 2.03
N ASP A 132 17.02 -0.76 2.60
CA ASP A 132 17.28 -2.01 3.30
C ASP A 132 16.41 -2.15 4.55
N LYS A 133 16.15 -1.05 5.27
CA LYS A 133 15.20 -0.99 6.39
C LYS A 133 13.82 -1.45 5.95
N TYR A 134 13.26 -0.89 4.89
CA TYR A 134 11.90 -1.24 4.44
C TYR A 134 11.83 -2.56 3.69
N LEU A 135 12.92 -2.98 3.05
CA LEU A 135 13.06 -4.33 2.52
C LEU A 135 13.00 -5.38 3.65
N SER A 136 13.62 -5.09 4.80
CA SER A 136 13.53 -5.92 6.00
C SER A 136 12.11 -6.02 6.54
N GLU A 137 11.35 -4.92 6.50
CA GLU A 137 9.93 -4.91 6.91
C GLU A 137 9.06 -5.80 6.01
N LEU A 138 9.29 -5.77 4.69
CA LEU A 138 8.65 -6.71 3.77
C LEU A 138 9.06 -8.17 4.07
N ASN A 139 10.33 -8.41 4.35
CA ASN A 139 10.83 -9.74 4.70
C ASN A 139 10.16 -10.28 5.97
N HIS A 140 10.02 -9.45 7.01
CA HIS A 140 9.31 -9.81 8.24
C HIS A 140 7.84 -10.18 7.96
N LEU A 141 7.15 -9.38 7.13
CA LEU A 141 5.79 -9.70 6.71
C LEU A 141 5.72 -11.04 5.97
N ALA A 142 6.62 -11.27 5.01
CA ALA A 142 6.66 -12.53 4.25
C ALA A 142 6.89 -13.74 5.17
N ILE A 143 7.90 -13.70 6.03
CA ILE A 143 8.20 -14.79 6.98
C ILE A 143 6.97 -15.05 7.87
N ALA A 144 6.39 -14.00 8.44
CA ALA A 144 5.24 -14.12 9.33
C ALA A 144 4.02 -14.77 8.66
N LEU A 145 3.77 -14.47 7.39
CA LEU A 145 2.70 -15.08 6.61
C LEU A 145 3.02 -16.55 6.26
N ALA A 146 4.26 -16.84 5.86
CA ALA A 146 4.70 -18.19 5.55
C ALA A 146 4.59 -19.14 6.76
N GLU A 147 5.04 -18.70 7.94
CA GLU A 147 4.93 -19.46 9.20
C GLU A 147 3.48 -19.81 9.57
N ARG A 148 2.54 -18.94 9.17
CA ARG A 148 1.09 -19.12 9.40
C ARG A 148 0.39 -19.87 8.26
N ASN A 149 1.13 -20.33 7.25
CA ASN A 149 0.60 -20.91 6.01
C ASN A 149 -0.41 -19.99 5.30
N ILE A 150 -0.13 -18.68 5.29
CA ILE A 150 -0.91 -17.67 4.58
C ILE A 150 -0.14 -17.30 3.31
N ASN A 151 -0.82 -17.36 2.17
CA ASN A 151 -0.22 -17.05 0.88
C ASN A 151 -0.16 -15.53 0.66
N LEU A 152 1.04 -15.00 0.42
CA LEU A 152 1.23 -13.62 0.01
C LEU A 152 1.20 -13.52 -1.52
N ILE A 153 0.25 -12.74 -2.03
CA ILE A 153 0.14 -12.37 -3.43
C ILE A 153 0.71 -10.96 -3.55
N ALA A 154 2.00 -10.86 -3.89
CA ALA A 154 2.68 -9.57 -4.06
C ALA A 154 2.62 -9.14 -5.52
N ILE A 155 2.14 -7.93 -5.79
CA ILE A 155 1.96 -7.43 -7.17
C ILE A 155 2.54 -6.03 -7.35
N LYS A 156 3.01 -5.72 -8.55
CA LYS A 156 3.09 -4.32 -9.04
C LYS A 156 1.88 -4.07 -9.93
N THR A 157 1.26 -2.91 -9.80
CA THR A 157 0.05 -2.57 -10.57
C THR A 157 0.40 -1.89 -11.89
N PRO A 158 -0.51 -1.91 -12.88
CA PRO A 158 -0.33 -1.17 -14.13
C PRO A 158 0.08 0.28 -13.90
N LEU A 159 1.10 0.73 -14.64
CA LEU A 159 1.45 2.14 -14.73
C LEU A 159 1.38 2.59 -16.17
N PRO A 160 1.03 3.86 -16.45
CA PRO A 160 1.05 4.34 -17.82
C PRO A 160 2.47 4.34 -18.39
N GLU A 161 2.60 4.06 -19.69
CA GLU A 161 3.91 4.02 -20.38
C GLU A 161 4.72 5.32 -20.16
N ARG A 162 4.04 6.47 -20.20
CA ARG A 162 4.67 7.78 -19.96
C ARG A 162 5.25 7.96 -18.55
N VAL A 163 4.74 7.22 -17.56
CA VAL A 163 5.22 7.25 -16.17
C VAL A 163 6.34 6.23 -15.98
N LEU A 164 6.22 5.05 -16.58
CA LEU A 164 7.26 4.02 -16.57
C LEU A 164 8.63 4.57 -16.99
N THR A 165 8.67 5.38 -18.06
CA THR A 165 9.92 6.02 -18.53
C THR A 165 10.58 6.96 -17.51
N LYS A 166 9.89 7.32 -16.42
CA LYS A 166 10.37 8.20 -15.35
C LYS A 166 10.86 7.45 -14.11
N LEU A 167 10.79 6.11 -14.11
CA LEU A 167 11.16 5.28 -12.96
C LEU A 167 12.48 4.54 -13.22
N PRO A 168 13.65 5.18 -13.05
CA PRO A 168 14.93 4.51 -13.19
C PRO A 168 15.19 3.57 -12.02
N GLY A 169 15.79 2.41 -12.33
CA GLY A 169 16.24 1.43 -11.35
C GLY A 169 15.16 0.43 -10.90
N GLU A 170 14.02 0.35 -11.59
CA GLU A 170 12.96 -0.62 -11.28
C GLU A 170 13.46 -2.07 -11.42
N ASP A 171 14.30 -2.39 -12.41
CA ASP A 171 14.85 -3.74 -12.56
C ASP A 171 15.65 -4.18 -11.32
N GLU A 172 16.48 -3.29 -10.76
CA GLU A 172 17.26 -3.59 -9.55
C GLU A 172 16.35 -3.73 -8.33
N PHE A 173 15.36 -2.84 -8.22
CA PHE A 173 14.35 -2.91 -7.17
C PHE A 173 13.60 -4.24 -7.22
N ASP A 174 13.10 -4.63 -8.38
CA ASP A 174 12.31 -5.85 -8.59
C ASP A 174 13.12 -7.11 -8.27
N MET A 175 14.40 -7.16 -8.67
CA MET A 175 15.28 -8.26 -8.30
C MET A 175 15.44 -8.42 -6.78
N LYS A 176 15.59 -7.30 -6.04
CA LYS A 176 15.74 -7.35 -4.57
C LYS A 176 14.44 -7.75 -3.88
N ILE A 177 13.31 -7.22 -4.34
CA ILE A 177 11.98 -7.61 -3.83
C ILE A 177 11.72 -9.10 -4.09
N GLN A 178 11.96 -9.56 -5.33
CA GLN A 178 11.79 -10.96 -5.70
C GLN A 178 12.64 -11.88 -4.84
N SER A 179 13.91 -11.53 -4.60
CA SER A 179 14.82 -12.32 -3.76
C SER A 179 14.27 -12.53 -2.34
N VAL A 180 13.76 -11.46 -1.71
CA VAL A 180 13.15 -11.51 -0.37
C VAL A 180 11.87 -12.36 -0.36
N LEU A 181 10.99 -12.17 -1.34
CA LEU A 181 9.74 -12.94 -1.42
C LEU A 181 10.00 -14.44 -1.64
N GLN A 182 10.94 -14.77 -2.53
CA GLN A 182 11.31 -16.16 -2.84
C GLN A 182 11.89 -16.90 -1.65
N ALA A 183 12.65 -16.22 -0.77
CA ALA A 183 13.17 -16.82 0.45
C ALA A 183 12.04 -17.36 1.37
N SER A 184 10.83 -16.79 1.27
CA SER A 184 9.63 -17.24 1.99
C SER A 184 8.63 -18.03 1.11
N GLY A 185 9.02 -18.40 -0.12
CA GLY A 185 8.19 -19.17 -1.04
C GLY A 185 7.12 -18.37 -1.80
N PHE A 186 7.24 -17.04 -1.84
CA PHE A 186 6.35 -16.15 -2.58
C PHE A 186 7.00 -15.61 -3.86
N GLU A 187 6.19 -14.97 -4.70
CA GLU A 187 6.59 -14.43 -5.99
C GLU A 187 6.07 -13.00 -6.15
N LEU A 188 6.84 -12.14 -6.81
CA LEU A 188 6.41 -10.85 -7.30
C LEU A 188 5.73 -11.02 -8.66
N HIS A 189 4.46 -10.64 -8.76
CA HIS A 189 3.76 -10.56 -10.04
C HIS A 189 3.80 -9.13 -10.58
N ASP A 190 4.60 -8.92 -11.61
CA ASP A 190 4.73 -7.60 -12.24
C ASP A 190 3.66 -7.41 -13.34
N PHE A 191 2.71 -6.51 -13.08
CA PHE A 191 1.69 -6.09 -14.05
C PHE A 191 1.91 -4.67 -14.57
N THR A 192 3.09 -4.08 -14.34
CA THR A 192 3.32 -2.65 -14.61
C THR A 192 3.13 -2.29 -16.09
N THR A 193 3.37 -3.24 -17.00
CA THR A 193 3.29 -3.05 -18.46
C THR A 193 1.98 -3.54 -19.10
N VAL A 194 1.05 -4.13 -18.34
CA VAL A 194 -0.25 -4.56 -18.87
C VAL A 194 -1.30 -3.49 -18.61
N SER A 195 -2.29 -3.34 -19.50
CA SER A 195 -3.34 -2.31 -19.36
C SER A 195 -2.78 -0.89 -19.12
N ASN A 196 -1.66 -0.56 -19.76
CA ASN A 196 -0.86 0.65 -19.50
C ASN A 196 -1.23 1.86 -20.40
N GLU A 197 -2.36 1.76 -21.11
CA GLU A 197 -2.86 2.82 -21.98
C GLU A 197 -3.41 3.99 -21.14
N ASP A 198 -3.09 5.24 -21.50
CA ASP A 198 -3.52 6.45 -20.76
C ASP A 198 -5.05 6.50 -20.52
N ALA A 199 -5.84 5.88 -21.40
CA ALA A 199 -7.29 5.79 -21.30
C ALA A 199 -7.79 5.06 -20.04
N PHE A 200 -6.95 4.22 -19.43
CA PHE A 200 -7.28 3.43 -18.24
C PHE A 200 -6.96 4.12 -16.93
N PHE A 201 -6.48 5.37 -16.94
CA PHE A 201 -6.08 6.08 -15.73
C PHE A 201 -6.92 7.33 -15.50
N TYR A 202 -7.17 7.70 -14.24
CA TYR A 202 -7.83 8.98 -13.89
C TYR A 202 -6.83 10.08 -13.52
N ASP A 203 -5.61 9.71 -13.16
CA ASP A 203 -4.49 10.61 -12.91
C ASP A 203 -3.13 10.04 -13.38
N THR A 204 -2.05 10.40 -12.70
CA THR A 204 -0.70 10.00 -13.08
C THR A 204 -0.50 8.49 -12.98
N ASP A 205 -0.99 7.86 -11.93
CA ASP A 205 -0.58 6.52 -11.50
C ASP A 205 -1.75 5.63 -11.03
N HIS A 206 -2.99 6.14 -11.02
CA HIS A 206 -4.15 5.35 -10.60
C HIS A 206 -5.12 5.03 -11.73
N LEU A 207 -5.53 3.76 -11.78
CA LEU A 207 -6.52 3.26 -12.71
C LEU A 207 -7.90 3.88 -12.47
N ASN A 208 -8.58 4.25 -13.56
CA ASN A 208 -10.00 4.57 -13.55
C ASN A 208 -10.86 3.30 -13.55
N LYS A 209 -12.18 3.48 -13.46
CA LYS A 209 -13.15 2.38 -13.43
C LYS A 209 -12.92 1.36 -14.54
N GLU A 210 -12.77 1.83 -15.78
CA GLU A 210 -12.55 0.94 -16.94
C GLU A 210 -11.20 0.24 -16.85
N GLY A 211 -10.16 0.94 -16.40
CA GLY A 211 -8.84 0.37 -16.13
C GLY A 211 -8.85 -0.72 -15.07
N VAL A 212 -9.53 -0.50 -13.94
CA VAL A 212 -9.68 -1.50 -12.88
C VAL A 212 -10.45 -2.71 -13.38
N ILE A 213 -11.59 -2.53 -14.07
CA ILE A 213 -12.37 -3.64 -14.62
C ILE A 213 -11.52 -4.45 -15.60
N ASN A 214 -10.83 -3.78 -16.53
CA ASN A 214 -9.95 -4.43 -17.51
C ASN A 214 -8.83 -5.23 -16.83
N PHE A 215 -8.13 -4.61 -15.87
CA PHE A 215 -7.04 -5.24 -15.13
C PHE A 215 -7.52 -6.45 -14.32
N MET A 216 -8.66 -6.33 -13.64
CA MET A 216 -9.27 -7.41 -12.87
C MET A 216 -9.70 -8.57 -13.77
N ASP A 217 -10.39 -8.29 -14.87
CA ASP A 217 -10.97 -9.34 -15.72
C ASP A 217 -9.92 -10.08 -16.54
N LYS A 218 -8.85 -9.40 -16.98
CA LYS A 218 -7.86 -9.97 -17.89
C LYS A 218 -6.59 -10.47 -17.22
N HIS A 219 -6.29 -10.02 -16.01
CA HIS A 219 -4.98 -10.27 -15.38
C HIS A 219 -5.10 -10.70 -13.91
N LEU A 220 -5.56 -9.82 -13.02
CA LEU A 220 -5.48 -10.07 -11.58
C LEU A 220 -6.51 -11.11 -11.09
N GLY A 221 -7.69 -11.20 -11.73
CA GLY A 221 -8.78 -12.06 -11.28
C GLY A 221 -8.41 -13.54 -11.23
N ASP A 222 -7.62 -14.04 -12.19
CA ASP A 222 -7.20 -15.44 -12.20
C ASP A 222 -6.20 -15.75 -11.10
N LEU A 223 -5.27 -14.82 -10.84
CA LEU A 223 -4.30 -14.94 -9.75
C LEU A 223 -5.00 -15.02 -8.38
N LEU A 224 -6.03 -14.20 -8.16
CA LEU A 224 -6.78 -14.18 -6.89
C LEU A 224 -7.68 -15.40 -6.68
N ARG A 225 -8.05 -16.12 -7.75
CA ARG A 225 -8.88 -17.34 -7.69
C ARG A 225 -8.06 -18.60 -7.40
N ILE A 226 -6.74 -18.54 -7.47
CA ILE A 226 -5.88 -19.69 -7.16
C ILE A 226 -6.09 -20.06 -5.69
N LYS A 227 -6.76 -21.19 -5.47
CA LYS A 227 -6.84 -21.82 -4.15
C LYS A 227 -5.54 -22.57 -3.92
N ARG A 228 -4.61 -21.98 -3.18
CA ARG A 228 -3.57 -22.73 -2.47
C ARG A 228 -4.13 -23.24 -1.15
#